data_AF-A0A7J7GX43-F1
#
_entry.id   AF-A0A7J7GX43-F1
#
_cell.length_a   1.000
_cell.length_b   1.000
_cell.length_c   1.000
_cell.angle_alpha   90.00
_cell.angle_beta   90.00
_cell.angle_gamma   90.00
#
_symmetry.space_group_name_H-M   'P 1'
#
loop_
_entity.id
_entity.type
_entity.pdbx_description
1 polymer ?
#
loop_
_entity_poly.entity_id
_entity_poly.type
_entity_poly.pdbx_seq_one_letter_code
_entity_poly.pdbx_strand_id
1 'polypeptide(L)'
;SVGHLGSDLCRGILEFAKERPLGKSSLQWLKIHMANLYAGGVDKFSYEDRIAFTENHLDDIFDSADRPLEGRRWWLGAEDPFQCLATCINLAEALRSSSPETTISYMPVHQDGSCNGLQHYAALERDKLGAAAVNLVAGEKPADVYSGIAARVLDITRRDAKKDPATDPNASRASLLINQVYKKLVKQMVMTSVYGVTYIGARDQIKKRLKDRCAIEDDDELFAASCYAAKTTLTALGEMFEAARRLSKESVKSVIRSGPVQSDRFGLIF
;
A
#
# COMPACT_ATOMS: atom_id res chain seq x y z
N SER A 1 -12.32 8.33 18.88
CA SER A 1 -13.58 8.51 18.12
C SER A 1 -13.82 7.24 17.31
N VAL A 2 -15.04 6.70 17.34
CA VAL A 2 -15.43 5.58 16.48
C VAL A 2 -15.80 6.14 15.10
N GLY A 3 -15.22 5.60 14.04
CA GLY A 3 -15.51 6.01 12.68
C GLY A 3 -14.86 5.07 11.66
N HIS A 4 -15.39 5.05 10.43
CA HIS A 4 -14.95 4.14 9.36
C HIS A 4 -13.52 4.42 8.84
N LEU A 5 -12.95 5.59 9.14
CA LEU A 5 -11.55 5.94 8.89
C LEU A 5 -10.62 5.58 10.08
N GLY A 6 -11.16 4.85 11.07
CA GLY A 6 -10.46 4.46 12.28
C GLY A 6 -9.57 3.23 12.11
N SER A 7 -9.19 2.65 13.26
CA SER A 7 -8.41 1.41 13.30
C SER A 7 -9.16 0.23 12.66
N ASP A 8 -8.45 -0.87 12.42
CA ASP A 8 -9.07 -2.15 12.02
C ASP A 8 -10.25 -2.53 12.92
N LEU A 9 -10.11 -2.41 14.25
CA LEU A 9 -11.20 -2.64 15.20
C LEU A 9 -12.42 -1.74 14.91
N CYS A 10 -12.21 -0.43 14.70
CA CYS A 10 -13.32 0.47 14.37
C CYS A 10 -14.00 0.13 13.05
N ARG A 11 -13.25 -0.35 12.06
CA ARG A 11 -13.79 -0.79 10.76
C ARG A 11 -14.52 -2.12 10.86
N GLY A 12 -14.01 -3.06 11.65
CA GLY A 12 -14.60 -4.39 11.84
C GLY A 12 -15.91 -4.42 12.61
N ILE A 13 -16.21 -3.38 13.40
CA ILE A 13 -17.50 -3.26 14.12
C ILE A 13 -18.58 -2.50 13.35
N LEU A 14 -18.25 -1.89 12.20
CA LEU A 14 -19.19 -1.07 11.44
C LEU A 14 -19.66 -1.82 10.20
N GLU A 15 -20.97 -1.83 10.00
CA GLU A 15 -21.65 -2.38 8.83
C GLU A 15 -22.59 -1.33 8.21
N PHE A 16 -23.07 -1.59 7.00
CA PHE A 16 -24.09 -0.72 6.40
C PHE A 16 -25.41 -0.84 7.14
N ALA A 17 -26.15 0.26 7.28
CA ALA A 17 -27.49 0.21 7.87
C ALA A 17 -28.56 -0.39 6.93
N LYS A 18 -28.28 -0.44 5.62
CA LYS A 18 -29.20 -0.94 4.60
C LYS A 18 -28.69 -2.26 4.04
N GLU A 19 -29.49 -3.31 4.16
CA GLU A 19 -29.17 -4.63 3.61
C GLU A 19 -29.10 -4.67 2.08
N ARG A 20 -28.34 -5.65 1.58
CA ARG A 20 -28.54 -6.22 0.25
C ARG A 20 -28.40 -7.75 0.28
N PRO A 21 -29.19 -8.49 -0.53
CA PRO A 21 -28.90 -9.90 -0.76
C PRO A 21 -27.56 -10.03 -1.51
N LEU A 22 -26.78 -11.06 -1.18
CA LEU A 22 -25.46 -11.26 -1.78
C LEU A 22 -25.54 -11.48 -3.30
N GLY A 23 -26.45 -12.33 -3.77
CA GLY A 23 -26.39 -12.86 -5.13
C GLY A 23 -25.08 -13.62 -5.40
N LYS A 24 -24.97 -14.22 -6.60
CA LYS A 24 -23.77 -14.96 -7.00
C LYS A 24 -22.49 -14.11 -7.00
N SER A 25 -22.57 -12.91 -7.57
CA SER A 25 -21.41 -12.01 -7.71
C SER A 25 -20.93 -11.49 -6.36
N SER A 26 -21.82 -11.04 -5.46
CA SER A 26 -21.34 -10.49 -4.18
C SER A 26 -20.85 -11.56 -3.23
N LEU A 27 -21.33 -12.81 -3.32
CA LEU A 27 -20.73 -13.93 -2.57
C LEU A 27 -19.28 -14.18 -3.02
N GLN A 28 -19.00 -14.13 -4.32
CA GLN A 28 -17.62 -14.20 -4.83
C GLN A 28 -16.77 -13.03 -4.35
N TRP A 29 -17.31 -11.80 -4.37
CA TRP A 29 -16.62 -10.63 -3.84
C TRP A 29 -16.35 -10.70 -2.34
N LEU A 30 -17.25 -11.31 -1.56
CA LEU A 30 -17.04 -11.52 -0.13
C LEU A 30 -15.91 -12.53 0.13
N LYS A 31 -15.79 -13.58 -0.71
CA LYS A 31 -14.66 -14.51 -0.68
C LYS A 31 -13.34 -13.84 -1.06
N ILE A 32 -13.35 -12.96 -2.08
CA ILE A 32 -12.18 -12.15 -2.46
C ILE A 32 -11.82 -11.17 -1.32
N HIS A 33 -12.82 -10.59 -0.67
CA HIS A 33 -12.64 -9.66 0.45
C HIS A 33 -11.94 -10.33 1.63
N MET A 34 -12.36 -11.55 1.99
CA MET A 34 -11.70 -12.38 3.00
C MET A 34 -10.21 -12.56 2.70
N ALA A 35 -9.87 -12.97 1.47
CA ALA A 35 -8.49 -13.15 1.05
C ALA A 35 -7.67 -11.84 1.09
N ASN A 36 -8.30 -10.71 0.75
CA ASN A 36 -7.66 -9.39 0.82
C ASN A 36 -7.35 -8.96 2.26
N LEU A 37 -8.27 -9.19 3.20
CA LEU A 37 -8.09 -8.87 4.61
C LEU A 37 -7.04 -9.77 5.28
N TYR A 38 -7.00 -11.05 4.89
CA TYR A 38 -5.98 -11.97 5.36
C TYR A 38 -4.58 -11.56 4.89
N ALA A 39 -4.49 -11.06 3.66
CA ALA A 39 -3.27 -10.53 3.04
C ALA A 39 -2.11 -11.57 3.03
N GLY A 40 -0.91 -11.19 3.47
CA GLY A 40 0.25 -12.11 3.48
C GLY A 40 0.74 -12.54 2.09
N GLY A 41 0.40 -11.80 1.03
CA GLY A 41 0.71 -12.13 -0.36
C GLY A 41 -0.47 -12.73 -1.12
N VAL A 42 -1.51 -13.22 -0.42
CA VAL A 42 -2.74 -13.73 -1.03
C VAL A 42 -3.51 -12.61 -1.75
N ASP A 43 -3.43 -11.38 -1.25
CA ASP A 43 -3.97 -10.17 -1.87
C ASP A 43 -3.33 -9.82 -3.23
N LYS A 44 -2.32 -10.58 -3.65
CA LYS A 44 -1.62 -10.48 -4.95
C LYS A 44 -1.93 -11.62 -5.91
N PHE A 45 -2.72 -12.60 -5.51
CA PHE A 45 -3.15 -13.66 -6.42
C PHE A 45 -4.23 -13.16 -7.39
N SER A 46 -4.57 -13.97 -8.41
CA SER A 46 -5.74 -13.70 -9.25
C SER A 46 -7.03 -13.75 -8.41
N TYR A 47 -8.14 -13.28 -8.98
CA TYR A 47 -9.41 -13.38 -8.27
C TYR A 47 -9.86 -14.83 -8.08
N GLU A 48 -9.61 -15.73 -9.03
CA GLU A 48 -9.91 -17.16 -8.84
C GLU A 48 -9.08 -17.76 -7.70
N ASP A 49 -7.78 -17.48 -7.67
CA ASP A 49 -6.88 -18.00 -6.63
C ASP A 49 -7.25 -17.46 -5.23
N ARG A 50 -7.76 -16.22 -5.13
CA ARG A 50 -8.27 -15.66 -3.88
C ARG A 50 -9.56 -16.34 -3.42
N ILE A 51 -10.46 -16.67 -4.35
CA ILE A 51 -11.66 -17.44 -4.05
C ILE A 51 -11.25 -18.83 -3.56
N ALA A 52 -10.32 -19.48 -4.25
CA ALA A 52 -9.79 -20.80 -3.88
C ALA A 52 -9.11 -20.77 -2.49
N PHE A 53 -8.37 -19.71 -2.17
CA PHE A 53 -7.82 -19.52 -0.82
C PHE A 53 -8.92 -19.54 0.23
N THR A 54 -9.99 -18.77 0.04
CA THR A 54 -11.12 -18.75 0.99
C THR A 54 -11.84 -20.10 1.07
N GLU A 55 -12.03 -20.79 -0.06
CA GLU A 55 -12.66 -22.12 -0.09
C GLU A 55 -11.82 -23.21 0.59
N ASN A 56 -10.49 -23.11 0.52
CA ASN A 56 -9.58 -24.04 1.19
C ASN A 56 -9.49 -23.82 2.71
N HIS A 57 -10.02 -22.72 3.23
CA HIS A 57 -10.00 -22.37 4.66
C HIS A 57 -11.40 -22.28 5.27
N LEU A 58 -12.41 -22.93 4.67
CA LEU A 58 -13.78 -22.89 5.19
C LEU A 58 -13.89 -23.39 6.63
N ASP A 59 -13.15 -24.42 7.00
CA ASP A 59 -13.14 -24.94 8.37
C ASP A 59 -12.60 -23.91 9.37
N ASP A 60 -11.59 -23.12 8.98
CA ASP A 60 -11.02 -22.04 9.79
C ASP A 60 -11.96 -20.85 9.89
N ILE A 61 -12.69 -20.56 8.81
CA ILE A 61 -13.72 -19.53 8.76
C ILE A 61 -14.88 -19.88 9.70
N PHE A 62 -15.38 -21.12 9.63
CA PHE A 62 -16.44 -21.60 10.52
C PHE A 62 -15.99 -21.63 11.98
N ASP A 63 -14.78 -22.13 12.27
CA ASP A 63 -14.22 -22.12 13.62
C ASP A 63 -14.04 -20.69 14.17
N SER A 64 -13.55 -19.77 13.35
CA SER A 64 -13.38 -18.36 13.73
C SER A 64 -14.72 -17.68 14.00
N ALA A 65 -15.77 -18.01 13.24
CA ALA A 65 -17.11 -17.48 13.43
C ALA A 65 -17.79 -18.04 14.70
N ASP A 66 -17.65 -19.34 14.96
CA ASP A 66 -18.36 -20.02 16.05
C ASP A 66 -17.65 -19.87 17.41
N ARG A 67 -16.31 -19.89 17.40
CA ARG A 67 -15.47 -19.93 18.60
C ARG A 67 -14.30 -18.93 18.47
N PRO A 68 -14.60 -17.62 18.32
CA PRO A 68 -13.59 -16.61 18.00
C PRO A 68 -12.45 -16.51 19.02
N LEU A 69 -12.69 -16.88 20.28
CA LEU A 69 -11.69 -16.79 21.36
C LEU A 69 -11.18 -18.16 21.82
N GLU A 70 -12.00 -19.21 21.72
CA GLU A 70 -11.72 -20.56 22.23
C GLU A 70 -11.28 -21.56 21.14
N GLY A 71 -11.40 -21.19 19.87
CA GLY A 71 -11.03 -22.02 18.72
C GLY A 71 -9.55 -21.91 18.34
N ARG A 72 -9.26 -22.15 17.07
CA ARG A 72 -7.92 -22.03 16.47
C ARG A 72 -7.48 -20.57 16.34
N ARG A 73 -8.42 -19.63 16.36
CA ARG A 73 -8.20 -18.18 16.25
C ARG A 73 -7.42 -17.81 14.98
N TRP A 74 -7.73 -18.49 13.87
CA TRP A 74 -7.07 -18.29 12.58
C TRP A 74 -7.16 -16.84 12.10
N TRP A 75 -8.29 -16.17 12.36
CA TRP A 75 -8.52 -14.76 12.05
C TRP A 75 -7.46 -13.79 12.63
N LEU A 76 -6.77 -14.15 13.72
CA LEU A 76 -5.69 -13.34 14.29
C LEU A 76 -4.43 -13.30 13.41
N GLY A 77 -4.30 -14.23 12.45
CA GLY A 77 -3.19 -14.27 11.50
C GLY A 77 -3.32 -13.26 10.34
N ALA A 78 -4.49 -12.65 10.17
CA ALA A 78 -4.76 -11.67 9.12
C ALA A 78 -4.04 -10.32 9.37
N GLU A 79 -3.80 -9.54 8.31
CA GLU A 79 -3.27 -8.17 8.44
C GLU A 79 -4.31 -7.20 9.06
N ASP A 80 -5.59 -7.41 8.77
CA ASP A 80 -6.73 -6.70 9.35
C ASP A 80 -7.66 -7.70 10.11
N PRO A 81 -7.27 -8.15 11.32
CA PRO A 81 -7.90 -9.28 12.01
C PRO A 81 -9.37 -9.06 12.39
N PHE A 82 -9.77 -7.88 12.88
CA PHE A 82 -11.16 -7.64 13.29
C PHE A 82 -12.11 -7.58 12.09
N GLN A 83 -11.69 -6.97 10.98
CA GLN A 83 -12.45 -7.05 9.72
C GLN A 83 -12.48 -8.48 9.16
N CYS A 84 -11.39 -9.24 9.29
CA CYS A 84 -11.34 -10.66 8.90
C CYS A 84 -12.36 -11.49 9.69
N LEU A 85 -12.44 -11.30 11.02
CA LEU A 85 -13.43 -11.96 11.87
C LEU A 85 -14.86 -11.59 11.47
N ALA A 86 -15.16 -10.31 11.26
CA ALA A 86 -16.48 -9.87 10.80
C ALA A 86 -16.87 -10.54 9.47
N THR A 87 -15.91 -10.67 8.55
CA THR A 87 -16.11 -11.36 7.27
C THR A 87 -16.29 -12.88 7.47
N CYS A 88 -15.61 -13.49 8.46
CA CYS A 88 -15.78 -14.92 8.77
C CYS A 88 -17.23 -15.19 9.20
N ILE A 89 -17.76 -14.35 10.09
CA ILE A 89 -19.13 -14.47 10.59
C ILE A 89 -20.14 -14.36 9.43
N ASN A 90 -19.97 -13.36 8.55
CA ASN A 90 -20.89 -13.16 7.43
C ASN A 90 -20.81 -14.28 6.37
N LEU A 91 -19.60 -14.77 6.07
CA LEU A 91 -19.43 -15.94 5.20
C LEU A 91 -20.01 -17.22 5.82
N ALA A 92 -19.85 -17.41 7.13
CA ALA A 92 -20.38 -18.57 7.82
C ALA A 92 -21.91 -18.61 7.75
N GLU A 93 -22.57 -17.48 8.00
CA GLU A 93 -24.02 -17.33 7.86
C GLU A 93 -24.48 -17.63 6.42
N ALA A 94 -23.83 -17.02 5.42
CA ALA A 94 -24.19 -17.22 4.03
C ALA A 94 -24.02 -18.68 3.59
N LEU A 95 -22.88 -19.32 3.92
CA LEU A 95 -22.56 -20.67 3.45
C LEU A 95 -23.33 -21.77 4.17
N ARG A 96 -23.89 -21.50 5.36
CA ARG A 96 -24.80 -22.42 6.07
C ARG A 96 -26.24 -22.33 5.57
N SER A 97 -26.60 -21.26 4.88
CA SER A 97 -27.91 -21.11 4.25
C SER A 97 -28.09 -22.14 3.13
N SER A 98 -29.30 -22.67 2.99
CA SER A 98 -29.67 -23.50 1.83
C SER A 98 -29.67 -22.70 0.51
N SER A 99 -29.66 -21.38 0.61
CA SER A 99 -29.55 -20.46 -0.52
C SER A 99 -28.60 -19.29 -0.15
N PRO A 100 -27.27 -19.50 -0.26
CA PRO A 100 -26.28 -18.49 0.11
C PRO A 100 -26.43 -17.16 -0.64
N GLU A 101 -26.86 -17.22 -1.90
CA GLU A 101 -27.06 -16.05 -2.76
C GLU A 101 -28.23 -15.16 -2.29
N THR A 102 -29.16 -15.68 -1.51
CA THR A 102 -30.27 -14.89 -0.95
C THR A 102 -30.00 -14.41 0.47
N THR A 103 -28.88 -14.80 1.07
CA THR A 103 -28.48 -14.31 2.40
C THR A 103 -28.28 -12.80 2.35
N ILE A 104 -28.88 -12.13 3.33
CA ILE A 104 -28.78 -10.70 3.52
C ILE A 104 -27.41 -10.37 4.11
N SER A 105 -26.71 -9.42 3.50
CA SER A 105 -25.43 -8.92 3.99
C SER A 105 -25.47 -7.41 4.16
N TYR A 106 -24.84 -6.97 5.24
CA TYR A 106 -24.57 -5.57 5.57
C TYR A 106 -23.08 -5.23 5.41
N MET A 107 -22.26 -6.23 5.04
CA MET A 107 -20.81 -6.12 5.09
C MET A 107 -20.28 -5.20 3.98
N PRO A 108 -19.53 -4.13 4.30
CA PRO A 108 -18.80 -3.39 3.29
C PRO A 108 -17.67 -4.25 2.69
N VAL A 109 -17.65 -4.36 1.36
CA VAL A 109 -16.54 -4.99 0.62
C VAL A 109 -15.64 -3.88 0.06
N HIS A 110 -14.40 -3.83 0.54
CA HIS A 110 -13.44 -2.81 0.13
C HIS A 110 -12.81 -3.11 -1.24
N GLN A 111 -12.78 -2.09 -2.10
CA GLN A 111 -11.98 -2.06 -3.33
C GLN A 111 -11.07 -0.83 -3.29
N ASP A 112 -9.75 -1.05 -3.38
CA ASP A 112 -8.75 0.02 -3.38
C ASP A 112 -7.81 -0.11 -4.58
N GLY A 113 -7.40 1.03 -5.11
CA GLY A 113 -6.47 1.10 -6.23
C GLY A 113 -5.03 0.88 -5.78
N SER A 114 -4.21 0.32 -6.67
CA SER A 114 -2.78 0.14 -6.41
C SER A 114 -2.07 1.49 -6.57
N CYS A 115 -2.05 2.29 -5.50
CA CYS A 115 -1.47 3.62 -5.43
C CYS A 115 -2.14 4.66 -6.37
N ASN A 116 -3.31 5.16 -5.97
CA ASN A 116 -4.12 6.09 -6.77
C ASN A 116 -3.33 7.30 -7.33
N GLY A 117 -2.42 7.90 -6.56
CA GLY A 117 -1.61 9.01 -7.07
C GLY A 117 -0.70 8.64 -8.25
N LEU A 118 -0.10 7.44 -8.26
CA LEU A 118 0.69 6.96 -9.40
C LEU A 118 -0.20 6.55 -10.58
N GLN A 119 -1.40 6.03 -10.31
CA GLN A 119 -2.40 5.79 -11.36
C GLN A 119 -2.76 7.09 -12.07
N HIS A 120 -3.01 8.18 -11.34
CA HIS A 120 -3.28 9.48 -11.96
C HIS A 120 -2.08 10.00 -12.78
N TYR A 121 -0.85 9.90 -12.27
CA TYR A 121 0.33 10.31 -13.06
C TYR A 121 0.48 9.50 -14.35
N ALA A 122 0.41 8.17 -14.26
CA ALA A 122 0.51 7.31 -15.43
C ALA A 122 -0.59 7.61 -16.48
N ALA A 123 -1.82 7.89 -16.03
CA ALA A 123 -2.93 8.26 -16.91
C ALA A 123 -2.73 9.63 -17.58
N LEU A 124 -2.34 10.65 -16.82
CA LEU A 124 -2.10 12.01 -17.32
C LEU A 124 -1.01 12.03 -18.41
N GLU A 125 -0.01 11.17 -18.27
CA GLU A 125 1.15 11.13 -19.15
C GLU A 125 1.07 10.08 -20.23
N ARG A 126 0.05 9.22 -20.16
CA ARG A 126 -0.09 8.05 -21.02
C ARG A 126 1.14 7.16 -20.97
N ASP A 127 1.77 7.07 -19.79
CA ASP A 127 2.92 6.22 -19.52
C ASP A 127 2.45 4.77 -19.44
N LYS A 128 2.69 4.00 -20.52
CA LYS A 128 2.27 2.59 -20.59
C LYS A 128 2.97 1.71 -19.56
N LEU A 129 4.25 1.96 -19.28
CA LEU A 129 5.02 1.16 -18.33
C LEU A 129 4.57 1.46 -16.90
N GLY A 130 4.45 2.74 -16.56
CA GLY A 130 3.86 3.19 -15.30
C GLY A 130 2.44 2.66 -15.11
N ALA A 131 1.59 2.74 -16.14
CA ALA A 131 0.21 2.26 -16.14
C ALA A 131 0.11 0.76 -15.88
N ALA A 132 1.00 -0.04 -16.49
CA ALA A 132 1.08 -1.48 -16.21
C ALA A 132 1.52 -1.75 -14.76
N ALA A 133 2.49 -1.00 -14.23
CA ALA A 133 2.97 -1.16 -12.86
C ALA A 133 1.91 -0.88 -11.79
N VAL A 134 0.89 -0.06 -12.11
CA VAL A 134 -0.20 0.36 -11.20
C VAL A 134 -1.58 -0.17 -11.60
N ASN A 135 -1.63 -1.22 -12.41
CA ASN A 135 -2.87 -1.94 -12.78
C ASN A 135 -3.89 -1.14 -13.60
N LEU A 136 -3.44 -0.15 -14.39
CA LEU A 136 -4.29 0.52 -15.39
C LEU A 136 -4.33 -0.23 -16.73
N VAL A 137 -3.35 -1.11 -16.97
CA VAL A 137 -3.35 -2.05 -18.09
C VAL A 137 -3.82 -3.40 -17.56
N ALA A 138 -4.73 -4.06 -18.28
CA ALA A 138 -5.21 -5.38 -17.91
C ALA A 138 -4.03 -6.39 -17.86
N GLY A 139 -4.00 -7.20 -16.81
CA GLY A 139 -3.05 -8.28 -16.62
C GLY A 139 -3.70 -9.45 -15.90
N GLU A 140 -3.12 -10.64 -16.01
CA GLU A 140 -3.63 -11.86 -15.38
C GLU A 140 -3.57 -11.82 -13.85
N LYS A 141 -2.55 -11.14 -13.32
CA LYS A 141 -2.35 -10.93 -11.88
C LYS A 141 -2.12 -9.45 -11.60
N PRO A 142 -2.54 -8.95 -10.42
CA PRO A 142 -2.26 -7.59 -10.03
C PRO A 142 -0.75 -7.35 -9.93
N ALA A 143 -0.27 -6.33 -10.63
CA ALA A 143 1.07 -5.78 -10.46
C ALA A 143 1.24 -5.19 -9.05
N ASP A 144 2.46 -5.30 -8.52
CA ASP A 144 2.84 -4.77 -7.22
C ASP A 144 3.95 -3.73 -7.39
N VAL A 145 3.52 -2.48 -7.68
CA VAL A 145 4.40 -1.31 -7.85
C VAL A 145 5.44 -1.18 -6.73
N TYR A 146 5.07 -1.49 -5.50
CA TYR A 146 5.95 -1.34 -4.33
C TYR A 146 7.04 -2.41 -4.30
N SER A 147 6.71 -3.64 -4.70
CA SER A 147 7.70 -4.72 -4.83
C SER A 147 8.67 -4.43 -5.97
N GLY A 148 8.19 -3.89 -7.10
CA GLY A 148 9.03 -3.43 -8.20
C GLY A 148 10.01 -2.33 -7.77
N ILE A 149 9.54 -1.32 -7.03
CA ILE A 149 10.40 -0.25 -6.48
C ILE A 149 11.40 -0.82 -5.47
N ALA A 150 10.96 -1.70 -4.57
CA ALA A 150 11.85 -2.30 -3.58
C ALA A 150 12.97 -3.12 -4.25
N ALA A 151 12.66 -3.89 -5.30
CA ALA A 151 13.65 -4.61 -6.08
C ALA A 151 14.66 -3.64 -6.73
N ARG A 152 14.17 -2.53 -7.32
CA ARG A 152 15.05 -1.53 -7.92
C ARG A 152 15.94 -0.83 -6.89
N VAL A 153 15.41 -0.50 -5.71
CA VAL A 153 16.19 0.04 -4.58
C VAL A 153 17.27 -0.94 -4.17
N LEU A 154 16.93 -2.23 -4.04
CA LEU A 154 17.88 -3.27 -3.67
C LEU A 154 19.01 -3.41 -4.70
N ASP A 155 18.71 -3.30 -6.00
CA ASP A 155 19.73 -3.33 -7.06
C ASP A 155 20.68 -2.12 -7.01
N ILE A 156 20.16 -0.92 -6.72
CA ILE A 156 21.00 0.26 -6.50
C ILE A 156 21.87 0.06 -5.26
N THR A 157 21.27 -0.40 -4.15
CA THR A 157 21.97 -0.68 -2.89
C THR A 157 23.08 -1.73 -3.07
N ARG A 158 22.83 -2.82 -3.79
CA ARG A 158 23.84 -3.84 -4.11
C ARG A 158 25.00 -3.29 -4.93
N ARG A 159 24.74 -2.36 -5.85
CA ARG A 159 25.80 -1.71 -6.63
C ARG A 159 26.63 -0.76 -5.78
N ASP A 160 25.98 0.06 -4.96
CA ASP A 160 26.68 1.01 -4.10
C ASP A 160 27.49 0.32 -3.02
N ALA A 161 26.99 -0.78 -2.45
CA ALA A 161 27.70 -1.58 -1.44
C ALA A 161 29.01 -2.20 -1.95
N LYS A 162 29.18 -2.36 -3.27
CA LYS A 162 30.41 -2.88 -3.89
C LYS A 162 31.47 -1.81 -4.14
N LYS A 163 31.14 -0.53 -3.95
CA LYS A 163 32.09 0.57 -4.12
C LYS A 163 33.02 0.66 -2.91
N ASP A 164 34.14 1.35 -3.09
CA ASP A 164 35.08 1.60 -2.00
C ASP A 164 34.55 2.68 -1.04
N PRO A 165 34.32 2.37 0.26
CA PRO A 165 33.90 3.34 1.27
C PRO A 165 34.80 4.55 1.42
N ALA A 166 36.10 4.44 1.09
CA ALA A 166 37.02 5.57 1.12
C ALA A 166 36.71 6.63 0.03
N THR A 167 36.03 6.22 -1.03
CA THR A 167 35.69 7.08 -2.19
C THR A 167 34.21 7.42 -2.29
N ASP A 168 33.33 6.53 -1.81
CA ASP A 168 31.88 6.74 -1.78
C ASP A 168 31.33 6.44 -0.37
N PRO A 169 31.00 7.47 0.43
CA PRO A 169 30.41 7.30 1.76
C PRO A 169 29.08 6.53 1.75
N ASN A 170 28.44 6.35 0.59
CA ASN A 170 27.23 5.54 0.49
C ASN A 170 27.53 4.04 0.49
N ALA A 171 28.76 3.59 0.23
CA ALA A 171 29.10 2.17 0.23
C ALA A 171 28.84 1.51 1.59
N SER A 172 29.24 2.17 2.69
CA SER A 172 28.97 1.68 4.05
C SER A 172 27.47 1.66 4.37
N ARG A 173 26.74 2.74 4.00
CA ARG A 173 25.29 2.84 4.21
C ARG A 173 24.52 1.78 3.42
N ALA A 174 24.94 1.53 2.19
CA ALA A 174 24.35 0.53 1.31
C ALA A 174 24.59 -0.89 1.83
N SER A 175 25.80 -1.16 2.33
CA SER A 175 26.15 -2.44 2.96
C SER A 175 25.28 -2.71 4.19
N LEU A 176 25.05 -1.70 5.02
CA LEU A 176 24.17 -1.79 6.19
C LEU A 176 22.70 -2.08 5.80
N LEU A 177 22.24 -1.52 4.68
CA LEU A 177 20.86 -1.61 4.24
C LEU A 177 20.50 -2.79 3.36
N ILE A 178 21.48 -3.52 2.80
CA ILE A 178 21.24 -4.55 1.78
C ILE A 178 20.20 -5.60 2.20
N ASN A 179 20.18 -5.98 3.48
CA ASN A 179 19.25 -6.95 4.06
C ASN A 179 17.98 -6.31 4.64
N GLN A 180 17.87 -4.99 4.56
CA GLN A 180 16.78 -4.19 5.11
C GLN A 180 15.88 -3.60 4.03
N VAL A 181 16.14 -3.85 2.75
CA VAL A 181 15.26 -3.42 1.65
C VAL A 181 14.14 -4.45 1.44
N TYR A 182 12.91 -4.07 1.80
CA TYR A 182 11.70 -4.86 1.61
C TYR A 182 10.52 -3.96 1.23
N LYS A 183 9.45 -4.54 0.69
CA LYS A 183 8.25 -3.81 0.24
C LYS A 183 7.72 -2.79 1.26
N LYS A 184 7.52 -3.20 2.52
CA LYS A 184 6.96 -2.32 3.56
C LYS A 184 7.90 -1.16 3.93
N LEU A 185 9.22 -1.26 3.68
CA LEU A 185 10.16 -0.14 3.85
C LEU A 185 9.79 1.03 2.93
N VAL A 186 9.56 0.74 1.64
CA VAL A 186 9.36 1.77 0.62
C VAL A 186 7.89 2.16 0.44
N LYS A 187 6.94 1.27 0.77
CA LYS A 187 5.49 1.44 0.53
C LYS A 187 4.96 2.79 1.00
N GLN A 188 5.17 3.12 2.28
CA GLN A 188 4.61 4.34 2.87
C GLN A 188 5.20 5.60 2.23
N MET A 189 6.51 5.61 1.99
CA MET A 189 7.19 6.72 1.34
C MET A 189 6.68 6.92 -0.09
N VAL A 190 6.56 5.85 -0.88
CA VAL A 190 6.06 5.92 -2.26
C VAL A 190 4.62 6.44 -2.29
N MET A 191 3.77 5.95 -1.39
CA MET A 191 2.38 6.41 -1.27
C MET A 191 2.27 7.91 -0.99
N THR A 192 3.13 8.47 -0.14
CA THR A 192 3.04 9.88 0.26
C THR A 192 3.83 10.82 -0.66
N SER A 193 4.80 10.31 -1.42
CA SER A 193 5.63 11.11 -2.34
C SER A 193 4.81 11.76 -3.45
N VAL A 194 3.79 11.08 -3.95
CA VAL A 194 2.88 11.59 -4.99
C VAL A 194 1.91 12.67 -4.48
N TYR A 195 1.81 12.85 -3.16
CA TYR A 195 0.97 13.87 -2.53
C TYR A 195 1.79 15.03 -1.94
N GLY A 196 3.06 15.17 -2.32
CA GLY A 196 3.89 16.32 -1.96
C GLY A 196 4.58 16.22 -0.60
N VAL A 197 4.85 15.02 -0.08
CA VAL A 197 5.69 14.86 1.11
C VAL A 197 7.07 15.49 0.89
N THR A 198 7.58 16.19 1.90
CA THR A 198 8.95 16.72 1.83
C THR A 198 9.96 15.59 1.97
N TYR A 199 11.20 15.83 1.53
CA TYR A 199 12.30 14.87 1.71
C TYR A 199 12.49 14.47 3.18
N ILE A 200 12.34 15.42 4.11
CA ILE A 200 12.43 15.18 5.56
C ILE A 200 11.35 14.19 5.99
N GLY A 201 10.10 14.43 5.60
CA GLY A 201 8.99 13.52 5.92
C GLY A 201 9.15 12.13 5.30
N ALA A 202 9.63 12.05 4.06
CA ALA A 202 9.93 10.77 3.40
C ALA A 202 11.01 9.97 4.14
N ARG A 203 12.11 10.62 4.53
CA ARG A 203 13.19 10.01 5.34
C ARG A 203 12.64 9.50 6.66
N ASP A 204 11.82 10.29 7.37
CA ASP A 204 11.30 9.91 8.69
C ASP A 204 10.37 8.70 8.62
N GLN A 205 9.60 8.56 7.54
CA GLN A 205 8.81 7.36 7.29
C GLN A 205 9.70 6.11 7.12
N ILE A 206 10.81 6.22 6.38
CA ILE A 206 11.79 5.12 6.27
C ILE A 206 12.46 4.84 7.61
N LYS A 207 12.92 5.89 8.32
CA LYS A 207 13.58 5.75 9.63
C LYS A 207 12.69 4.98 10.60
N LYS A 208 11.40 5.31 10.65
CA LYS A 208 10.42 4.58 11.48
C LYS A 208 10.36 3.09 11.15
N ARG A 209 10.32 2.73 9.85
CA ARG A 209 10.27 1.31 9.43
C ARG A 209 11.55 0.54 9.72
N LEU A 210 12.71 1.17 9.59
CA LEU A 210 13.99 0.56 9.98
C LEU A 210 14.04 0.34 11.51
N LYS A 211 13.54 1.31 12.29
CA LYS A 211 13.45 1.23 13.75
C LYS A 211 12.51 0.11 14.22
N ASP A 212 11.34 -0.05 13.57
CA ASP A 212 10.37 -1.13 13.87
C ASP A 212 10.98 -2.54 13.71
N ARG A 213 12.06 -2.68 12.93
CA ARG A 213 12.78 -3.96 12.75
C ARG A 213 13.99 -4.13 13.65
N CYS A 214 14.32 -3.14 14.49
CA CYS A 214 15.57 -3.10 15.26
C CYS A 214 16.80 -3.37 14.37
N ALA A 215 16.77 -2.87 13.13
CA ALA A 215 17.75 -3.22 12.12
C ALA A 215 19.13 -2.57 12.33
N ILE A 216 19.15 -1.43 13.02
CA ILE A 216 20.33 -0.59 13.25
C ILE A 216 20.15 0.02 14.65
N GLU A 217 21.08 -0.27 15.56
CA GLU A 217 21.01 0.20 16.96
C GLU A 217 21.50 1.64 17.11
N ASP A 218 22.56 2.01 16.38
CA ASP A 218 23.11 3.35 16.42
C ASP A 218 22.20 4.37 15.70
N ASP A 219 21.81 5.42 16.41
CA ASP A 219 20.81 6.38 15.94
C ASP A 219 21.33 7.28 14.81
N ASP A 220 22.64 7.52 14.74
CA ASP A 220 23.31 8.31 13.71
C ASP A 220 23.48 7.49 12.42
N GLU A 221 23.88 6.23 12.53
CA GLU A 221 23.89 5.27 11.42
C GLU A 221 22.48 5.04 10.88
N LEU A 222 21.49 4.89 11.76
CA LEU A 222 20.08 4.77 11.38
C LEU A 222 19.60 6.01 10.62
N PHE A 223 19.98 7.21 11.08
CA PHE A 223 19.67 8.45 10.39
C PHE A 223 20.34 8.52 9.01
N ALA A 224 21.63 8.19 8.93
CA ALA A 224 22.39 8.20 7.68
C ALA A 224 21.87 7.16 6.67
N ALA A 225 21.54 5.95 7.13
CA ALA A 225 20.92 4.89 6.35
C ALA A 225 19.54 5.32 5.85
N SER A 226 18.70 5.90 6.71
CA SER A 226 17.37 6.39 6.29
C SER A 226 17.48 7.48 5.21
N CYS A 227 18.48 8.36 5.29
CA CYS A 227 18.75 9.36 4.25
C CYS A 227 19.13 8.70 2.91
N TYR A 228 20.02 7.71 2.95
CA TYR A 228 20.42 6.97 1.76
C TYR A 228 19.21 6.25 1.14
N ALA A 229 18.49 5.45 1.93
CA ALA A 229 17.32 4.70 1.47
C ALA A 229 16.23 5.60 0.87
N ALA A 230 15.98 6.78 1.46
CA ALA A 230 15.03 7.76 0.91
C ALA A 230 15.47 8.28 -0.46
N LYS A 231 16.74 8.70 -0.59
CA LYS A 231 17.29 9.16 -1.87
C LYS A 231 17.22 8.06 -2.94
N THR A 232 17.63 6.85 -2.60
CA THR A 232 17.61 5.69 -3.50
C THR A 232 16.18 5.33 -3.92
N THR A 233 15.22 5.42 -3.00
CA THR A 233 13.79 5.18 -3.31
C THR A 233 13.23 6.24 -4.26
N LEU A 234 13.57 7.53 -4.08
CA LEU A 234 13.17 8.59 -5.02
C LEU A 234 13.81 8.40 -6.40
N THR A 235 15.05 7.94 -6.45
CA THR A 235 15.73 7.59 -7.71
C THR A 235 15.01 6.45 -8.41
N ALA A 236 14.77 5.34 -7.71
CA ALA A 236 14.05 4.19 -8.25
C ALA A 236 12.64 4.54 -8.74
N LEU A 237 11.91 5.36 -7.96
CA LEU A 237 10.59 5.86 -8.36
C LEU A 237 10.68 6.71 -9.64
N GLY A 238 11.68 7.58 -9.74
CA GLY A 238 11.91 8.43 -10.91
C GLY A 238 12.33 7.66 -12.16
N GLU A 239 13.08 6.57 -12.02
CA GLU A 239 13.45 5.68 -13.14
C GLU A 239 12.25 4.85 -13.62
N MET A 240 11.33 4.50 -12.72
CA MET A 240 10.14 3.70 -13.07
C MET A 240 9.01 4.54 -13.67
N PHE A 241 8.94 5.83 -13.31
CA PHE A 241 7.96 6.79 -13.82
C PHE A 241 8.67 8.04 -14.38
N GLU A 242 9.51 7.85 -15.41
CA GLU A 242 10.31 8.94 -15.99
C GLU A 242 9.43 10.09 -16.53
N ALA A 243 8.27 9.75 -17.10
CA ALA A 243 7.30 10.74 -17.55
C ALA A 243 6.80 11.61 -16.38
N ALA A 244 6.47 10.99 -15.23
CA ALA A 244 5.84 11.62 -14.03
C ALA A 244 6.66 12.77 -13.47
N ARG A 245 7.97 12.58 -13.56
CA ARG A 245 8.95 13.54 -13.07
C ARG A 245 9.09 14.76 -13.97
N ARG A 246 8.73 14.65 -15.25
CA ARG A 246 8.86 15.72 -16.24
C ARG A 246 7.77 16.77 -16.07
N LEU A 247 6.50 16.35 -15.94
CA LEU A 247 5.38 17.27 -15.72
C LEU A 247 5.46 18.04 -14.40
N SER A 248 5.70 17.34 -13.28
CA SER A 248 5.79 17.95 -11.95
C SER A 248 6.87 19.03 -11.84
N LYS A 249 8.01 18.86 -12.55
CA LYS A 249 9.11 19.84 -12.54
C LYS A 249 8.96 20.96 -13.56
N GLU A 250 8.45 20.67 -14.76
CA GLU A 250 8.35 21.66 -15.84
C GLU A 250 7.21 22.66 -15.60
N SER A 251 6.05 22.21 -15.15
CA SER A 251 4.89 23.10 -14.91
C SER A 251 5.07 24.03 -13.71
N VAL A 252 5.70 23.58 -12.63
CA VAL A 252 5.97 24.43 -11.46
C VAL A 252 7.05 25.46 -11.76
N LYS A 253 8.11 25.07 -12.50
CA LYS A 253 9.17 25.99 -12.89
C LYS A 253 8.71 27.02 -13.90
N SER A 254 7.80 26.68 -14.82
CA SER A 254 7.27 27.65 -15.78
C SER A 254 6.42 28.71 -15.08
N VAL A 255 5.53 28.29 -14.17
CA VAL A 255 4.67 29.21 -13.40
C VAL A 255 5.47 30.10 -12.45
N ILE A 256 6.47 29.56 -11.75
CA ILE A 256 7.35 30.36 -10.87
C ILE A 256 8.18 31.36 -11.69
N ARG A 257 8.61 31.00 -12.90
CA ARG A 257 9.36 31.90 -13.79
C ARG A 257 8.47 32.93 -14.49
N SER A 258 7.17 32.69 -14.59
CA SER A 258 6.20 33.59 -15.24
C SER A 258 5.38 34.44 -14.26
N GLY A 259 5.68 34.41 -12.95
CA GLY A 259 5.02 35.27 -11.97
C GLY A 259 5.38 36.75 -12.21
N PRO A 260 4.42 37.70 -12.15
CA PRO A 260 4.68 39.08 -12.50
C PRO A 260 5.51 39.77 -11.43
N VAL A 261 6.61 40.40 -11.83
CA VAL A 261 7.17 41.55 -11.10
C VAL A 261 6.22 42.72 -11.37
N GLN A 262 5.26 42.94 -10.49
CA GLN A 262 4.52 44.20 -10.43
C GLN A 262 4.74 44.84 -9.06
N SER A 263 5.80 45.63 -8.98
CA SER A 263 5.81 46.79 -8.11
C SER A 263 4.93 47.85 -8.76
N ASP A 264 3.74 48.11 -8.21
CA ASP A 264 3.28 49.47 -7.92
C ASP A 264 1.85 49.50 -7.37
N ARG A 265 1.71 50.30 -6.30
CA ARG A 265 0.56 51.11 -5.86
C ARG A 265 -0.85 50.60 -6.16
N PHE A 266 -1.60 50.33 -5.09
CA PHE A 266 -2.93 50.87 -4.75
C PHE A 266 -3.25 50.24 -3.37
N GLY A 267 -3.29 50.97 -2.26
CA GLY A 267 -4.30 51.97 -1.96
C GLY A 267 -5.32 51.33 -1.01
N LEU A 268 -5.10 51.51 0.30
CA LEU A 268 -6.14 51.35 1.32
C LEU A 268 -7.43 52.06 0.86
N ILE A 269 -8.59 51.47 1.15
CA ILE A 269 -9.77 52.10 1.79
C ILE A 269 -11.04 51.25 1.50
N PHE A 270 -11.66 50.83 2.62
CA PHE A 270 -12.93 50.12 2.90
C PHE A 270 -13.15 48.71 2.34
#